data_AF-A0A966IS06-F1
#
_entry.id   AF-A0A966IS06-F1
#
_cell.length_a   1.000
_cell.length_b   1.000
_cell.length_c   1.000
_cell.angle_alpha   90.00
_cell.angle_beta   90.00
_cell.angle_gamma   90.00
#
_symmetry.space_group_name_H-M   'P 1'
#
loop_
_entity.id
_entity.type
_entity.pdbx_description
1 polymer ?
#
loop_
_entity_poly.entity_id
_entity_poly.type
_entity_poly.pdbx_seq_one_letter_code
_entity_poly.pdbx_strand_id
1 'polypeptide(L)'
;MNDPEAMTQPAALAVAVAAPVGGIYDYLAGPALGASRGSLVMVPFGGRHLPGIVMGPALGDVPMAKLRAVETLVKLPPLPEALVLFIERVAAWTMAPLGAVVKMVLSQPAAFGRPPQQKRYYHKMPEAGARLTVSRQKIIDYLAAQTRPQTPDNQGNIPSKIGVTAAAITAACGVSQAVLNGMEDAGLVRVELVSADQPPPALRHNSGHGARSVTLTADQQKAASHLRRAVGNGFRACLLDGVTGSGKTEVYFEAVEAAVAAGQQVLILLPEIALSAAWRARFTARFGVPPVEWHSDISPAQKRKSWRFVLQGRAEVVVGARSALFLPFSRLGLIIVDEEHEHAFKQEDQAIYQARDMAVLRGQLDQVPVVLASATPSLESWV
;
A
#
# COMPACT_ATOMS: atom_id res chain seq x y z
N MET A 1 -24.02 -30.97 36.60
CA MET A 1 -22.57 -30.69 36.68
C MET A 1 -22.23 -29.80 35.52
N ASN A 2 -22.34 -28.49 35.72
CA ASN A 2 -21.71 -27.49 34.85
C ASN A 2 -20.28 -27.36 35.34
N ASP A 3 -19.29 -27.51 34.46
CA ASP A 3 -17.96 -26.96 34.69
C ASP A 3 -18.00 -25.49 34.24
N PRO A 4 -18.01 -24.51 35.17
CA PRO A 4 -17.64 -23.16 34.82
C PRO A 4 -16.11 -23.10 34.78
N GLU A 5 -15.56 -22.46 33.75
CA GLU A 5 -14.12 -22.19 33.59
C GLU A 5 -13.26 -23.34 33.03
N ALA A 6 -13.48 -23.70 31.76
CA ALA A 6 -12.34 -23.92 30.89
C ALA A 6 -11.61 -22.57 30.74
N MET A 7 -10.79 -22.20 31.74
CA MET A 7 -9.91 -21.03 31.67
C MET A 7 -9.00 -21.23 30.47
N THR A 8 -9.30 -20.57 29.35
CA THR A 8 -8.39 -20.45 28.21
C THR A 8 -7.04 -20.01 28.79
N GLN A 9 -6.03 -20.88 28.74
CA GLN A 9 -4.71 -20.54 29.23
C GLN A 9 -4.27 -19.24 28.56
N PRO A 10 -3.69 -18.27 29.31
CA PRO A 10 -3.22 -17.03 28.74
C PRO A 10 -2.16 -17.35 27.68
N ALA A 11 -2.50 -17.15 26.41
CA ALA A 11 -1.54 -17.29 25.32
C ALA A 11 -0.60 -16.08 25.32
N ALA A 12 0.67 -16.29 25.00
CA ALA A 12 1.64 -15.23 24.78
C ALA A 12 2.24 -15.30 23.38
N LEU A 13 2.67 -14.13 22.91
CA LEU A 13 3.18 -13.90 21.57
C LEU A 13 4.52 -13.17 21.66
N ALA A 14 5.44 -13.53 20.77
CA ALA A 14 6.68 -12.82 20.58
C ALA A 14 6.46 -11.67 19.57
N VAL A 15 6.84 -10.44 19.94
CA VAL A 15 6.61 -9.23 19.14
C VAL A 15 7.92 -8.49 18.90
N ALA A 16 8.23 -8.20 17.62
CA ALA A 16 9.30 -7.29 17.26
C ALA A 16 8.77 -5.85 17.28
N VAL A 17 9.32 -5.02 18.17
CA VAL A 17 8.82 -3.66 18.44
C VAL A 17 9.58 -2.65 17.59
N ALA A 18 8.89 -1.63 17.06
CA ALA A 18 9.49 -0.54 16.28
C ALA A 18 10.33 0.44 17.12
N ALA A 19 11.42 -0.06 17.71
CA ALA A 19 12.37 0.66 18.55
C ALA A 19 13.81 0.24 18.18
N PRO A 20 14.86 1.04 18.48
CA PRO A 20 16.25 0.69 18.16
C PRO A 20 16.79 -0.41 19.11
N VAL A 21 16.18 -1.59 19.09
CA VAL A 21 16.46 -2.74 19.94
C VAL A 21 16.59 -4.00 19.08
N GLY A 22 17.48 -4.91 19.48
CA GLY A 22 17.79 -6.11 18.69
C GLY A 22 16.82 -7.27 18.92
N GLY A 23 16.15 -7.30 20.07
CA GLY A 23 15.35 -8.45 20.53
C GLY A 23 13.90 -8.45 20.04
N ILE A 24 13.30 -9.63 20.17
CA ILE A 24 11.85 -9.87 20.12
C ILE A 24 11.40 -9.98 21.58
N TYR A 25 10.22 -9.44 21.92
CA TYR A 25 9.73 -9.37 23.29
C TYR A 25 8.42 -10.13 23.45
N ASP A 26 8.29 -10.88 24.53
CA ASP A 26 7.07 -11.63 24.84
C ASP A 26 6.00 -10.71 25.45
N TYR A 27 4.77 -10.88 25.00
CA TYR A 27 3.58 -10.19 25.50
C TYR A 27 2.43 -11.18 25.69
N LEU A 28 1.56 -10.94 26.67
CA LEU A 28 0.27 -11.63 26.73
C LEU A 28 -0.56 -11.26 25.50
N ALA A 29 -1.15 -12.25 24.83
CA ALA A 29 -1.82 -12.07 23.56
C ALA A 29 -2.99 -11.09 23.65
N GLY A 30 -3.79 -11.15 24.72
CA GLY A 30 -4.93 -10.26 24.95
C GLY A 30 -5.83 -10.11 23.71
N PRO A 31 -6.02 -8.89 23.15
CA PRO A 31 -6.84 -8.67 21.95
C PRO A 31 -6.23 -9.26 20.67
N ALA A 32 -4.96 -9.67 20.68
CA ALA A 32 -4.25 -10.34 19.59
C ALA A 32 -4.26 -11.88 19.74
N LEU A 33 -5.14 -12.45 20.58
CA LEU A 33 -5.32 -13.90 20.65
C LEU A 33 -5.61 -14.49 19.25
N GLY A 34 -4.82 -15.49 18.85
CA GLY A 34 -4.92 -16.10 17.52
C GLY A 34 -4.30 -15.29 16.37
N ALA A 35 -3.60 -14.18 16.67
CA ALA A 35 -2.88 -13.43 15.66
C ALA A 35 -1.76 -14.27 15.05
N SER A 36 -1.69 -14.29 13.72
CA SER A 36 -0.62 -14.94 12.98
C SER A 36 0.63 -14.05 12.92
N ARG A 37 1.77 -14.66 12.58
CA ARG A 37 2.99 -13.94 12.23
C ARG A 37 2.73 -12.90 11.14
N GLY A 38 3.35 -11.74 11.27
CA GLY A 38 3.09 -10.57 10.42
C GLY A 38 1.93 -9.69 10.88
N SER A 39 1.10 -10.14 11.84
CA SER A 39 0.03 -9.29 12.40
C SER A 39 0.59 -8.04 13.06
N LEU A 40 -0.10 -6.92 12.85
CA LEU A 40 0.29 -5.62 13.37
C LEU A 40 -0.38 -5.38 14.72
N VAL A 41 0.41 -4.99 15.71
CA VAL A 41 -0.05 -4.75 17.08
C VAL A 41 0.46 -3.43 17.63
N MET A 42 -0.27 -2.87 18.60
CA MET A 42 0.24 -1.79 19.47
C MET A 42 0.57 -2.39 20.83
N VAL A 43 1.76 -2.08 21.35
CA VAL A 43 2.26 -2.62 22.61
C VAL A 43 2.88 -1.55 23.50
N PRO A 44 2.81 -1.71 24.84
CA PRO A 44 3.56 -0.86 25.76
C PRO A 44 5.04 -1.26 25.73
N PHE A 45 5.92 -0.27 25.55
CA PHE A 45 7.36 -0.46 25.55
C PHE A 45 8.06 0.76 26.15
N GLY A 46 8.73 0.58 27.30
CA GLY A 46 9.50 1.65 27.94
C GLY A 46 8.70 2.92 28.25
N GLY A 47 7.43 2.80 28.65
CA GLY A 47 6.54 3.94 28.92
C GLY A 47 5.92 4.58 27.68
N ARG A 48 6.18 4.05 26.49
CA ARG A 48 5.59 4.49 25.22
C ARG A 48 4.66 3.42 24.66
N HIS A 49 3.78 3.83 23.75
CA HIS A 49 2.92 2.93 22.97
C HIS A 49 3.48 2.84 21.57
N LEU A 50 4.05 1.69 21.21
CA LEU A 50 4.77 1.50 19.96
C LEU A 50 4.10 0.43 19.10
N PRO A 51 4.16 0.58 17.78
CA PRO A 51 3.72 -0.48 16.89
C PRO A 51 4.75 -1.62 16.89
N GLY A 52 4.26 -2.83 16.64
CA GLY A 52 5.08 -4.03 16.53
C GLY A 52 4.48 -5.04 15.56
N ILE A 53 5.30 -6.03 15.22
CA ILE A 53 4.95 -7.16 14.35
C ILE A 53 4.96 -8.43 15.21
N VAL A 54 3.88 -9.18 15.18
CA VAL A 54 3.84 -10.52 15.78
C VAL A 54 4.80 -11.42 15.00
N MET A 55 5.78 -12.01 15.69
CA MET A 55 6.81 -12.86 15.10
C MET A 55 6.49 -14.35 15.24
N GLY A 56 5.62 -14.71 16.17
CA GLY A 56 5.21 -16.08 16.44
C GLY A 56 4.77 -16.29 17.90
N PRO A 57 4.74 -17.54 18.36
CA PRO A 57 4.59 -17.87 19.78
C PRO A 57 5.66 -17.20 20.65
N ALA A 58 5.34 -16.95 21.92
CA ALA A 58 6.31 -16.45 22.89
C ALA A 58 7.57 -17.33 22.98
N LEU A 59 8.72 -16.69 23.22
CA LEU A 59 10.00 -17.38 23.42
C LEU A 59 10.01 -18.15 24.74
N GLY A 60 9.33 -17.64 25.77
CA GLY A 60 9.19 -18.30 27.08
C GLY A 60 10.30 -17.97 28.07
N ASP A 61 11.16 -17.00 27.76
CA ASP A 61 12.29 -16.60 28.62
C ASP A 61 11.85 -15.84 29.88
N VAL A 62 10.62 -15.31 29.89
CA VAL A 62 10.07 -14.51 30.99
C VAL A 62 8.76 -15.14 31.49
N PRO A 63 8.58 -15.29 32.81
CA PRO A 63 7.32 -15.82 33.37
C PRO A 63 6.11 -14.99 32.95
N MET A 64 5.03 -15.68 32.55
CA MET A 64 3.76 -15.08 32.10
C MET A 64 3.23 -13.97 33.02
N ALA A 65 3.36 -14.12 34.34
CA ALA A 65 2.89 -13.15 35.33
C ALA A 65 3.59 -11.77 35.27
N LYS A 66 4.77 -11.69 34.63
CA LYS A 66 5.53 -10.44 34.44
C LYS A 66 5.29 -9.81 33.07
N LEU A 67 4.62 -10.52 32.16
CA LEU A 67 4.40 -10.04 30.80
C LEU A 67 3.33 -8.94 30.79
N ARG A 68 3.58 -7.89 30.01
CA ARG A 68 2.54 -6.91 29.67
C ARG A 68 1.65 -7.49 28.57
N ALA A 69 0.42 -7.01 28.48
CA ALA A 69 -0.49 -7.39 27.40
C ALA A 69 -0.29 -6.54 26.15
N VAL A 70 -0.57 -7.14 24.99
CA VAL A 70 -0.82 -6.38 23.76
C VAL A 70 -2.02 -5.45 23.99
N GLU A 71 -1.89 -4.19 23.60
CA GLU A 71 -2.95 -3.18 23.80
C GLU A 71 -3.99 -3.24 22.70
N THR A 72 -3.58 -3.47 21.46
CA THR A 72 -4.47 -3.45 20.31
C THR A 72 -3.95 -4.36 19.20
N LEU A 73 -4.83 -5.20 18.66
CA LEU A 73 -4.66 -5.82 17.35
C LEU A 73 -5.15 -4.84 16.27
N VAL A 74 -4.25 -4.45 15.37
CA VAL A 74 -4.57 -3.50 14.29
C VAL A 74 -5.48 -4.17 13.27
N LYS A 75 -6.58 -3.48 12.89
CA LYS A 75 -7.55 -3.99 11.90
C LYS A 75 -7.08 -3.77 10.46
N LEU A 76 -5.96 -4.39 10.12
CA LEU A 76 -5.37 -4.45 8.78
C LEU A 76 -4.90 -5.88 8.50
N PRO A 77 -4.74 -6.27 7.21
CA PRO A 77 -4.11 -7.54 6.89
C PRO A 77 -2.74 -7.68 7.55
N PRO A 78 -2.32 -8.91 7.93
CA PRO A 78 -0.94 -9.13 8.36
C PRO A 78 0.03 -8.80 7.22
N LEU A 79 1.25 -8.44 7.58
CA LEU A 79 2.34 -8.29 6.62
C LEU A 79 2.59 -9.63 5.91
N PRO A 80 2.87 -9.63 4.59
CA PRO A 80 3.25 -10.84 3.88
C PRO A 80 4.47 -11.52 4.51
N GLU A 81 4.48 -12.86 4.56
CA GLU A 81 5.59 -13.62 5.18
C GLU A 81 6.95 -13.27 4.55
N ALA A 82 6.98 -13.10 3.22
CA ALA A 82 8.19 -12.67 2.51
C ALA A 82 8.74 -11.34 3.06
N LEU A 83 7.88 -10.41 3.49
CA LEU A 83 8.30 -9.14 4.08
C LEU A 83 8.85 -9.32 5.50
N VAL A 84 8.22 -10.18 6.29
CA VAL A 84 8.73 -10.49 7.64
C VAL A 84 10.11 -11.13 7.54
N LEU A 85 10.29 -12.09 6.63
CA LEU A 85 11.61 -12.68 6.32
C LEU A 85 12.60 -11.64 5.80
N PHE A 86 12.15 -10.71 4.95
CA PHE A 86 13.00 -9.63 4.45
C PHE A 86 13.51 -8.74 5.58
N ILE A 87 12.65 -8.35 6.53
CA ILE A 87 13.04 -7.57 7.72
C ILE A 87 14.12 -8.30 8.52
N GLU A 88 13.92 -9.60 8.80
CA GLU A 88 14.88 -10.43 9.54
C GLU A 88 16.22 -10.54 8.79
N ARG A 89 16.18 -10.77 7.47
CA ARG A 89 17.38 -10.90 6.63
C ARG A 89 18.15 -9.60 6.51
N VAL A 90 17.46 -8.46 6.35
CA VAL A 90 18.09 -7.13 6.34
C VAL A 90 18.75 -6.86 7.69
N ALA A 91 18.06 -7.11 8.81
CA ALA A 91 18.62 -6.91 10.14
C ALA A 91 19.87 -7.78 10.36
N ALA A 92 19.81 -9.06 10.01
CA ALA A 92 20.94 -9.98 10.12
C ALA A 92 22.12 -9.59 9.22
N TRP A 93 21.86 -9.24 7.95
CA TRP A 93 22.90 -8.88 6.98
C TRP A 93 23.62 -7.58 7.35
N THR A 94 22.87 -6.59 7.82
CA THR A 94 23.41 -5.26 8.15
C THR A 94 23.88 -5.17 9.60
N MET A 95 23.67 -6.22 10.40
CA MET A 95 23.85 -6.23 11.85
C MET A 95 23.07 -5.11 12.56
N ALA A 96 22.05 -4.54 11.90
CA ALA A 96 21.20 -3.52 12.49
C ALA A 96 20.25 -4.17 13.52
N PRO A 97 19.89 -3.46 14.60
CA PRO A 97 18.87 -3.93 15.53
C PRO A 97 17.56 -4.23 14.79
N LEU A 98 16.97 -5.42 15.01
CA LEU A 98 15.74 -5.85 14.33
C LEU A 98 14.63 -4.79 14.41
N GLY A 99 14.41 -4.22 15.59
CA GLY A 99 13.40 -3.19 15.78
C GLY A 99 13.65 -1.89 15.00
N ALA A 100 14.91 -1.59 14.64
CA ALA A 100 15.24 -0.47 13.77
C ALA A 100 14.75 -0.71 12.33
N VAL A 101 14.90 -1.95 11.83
CA VAL A 101 14.37 -2.36 10.52
C VAL A 101 12.84 -2.42 10.55
N VAL A 102 12.24 -2.95 11.63
CA VAL A 102 10.77 -2.91 11.85
C VAL A 102 10.25 -1.48 11.79
N LYS A 103 10.96 -0.51 12.40
CA LYS A 103 10.58 0.91 12.36
C LYS A 103 10.58 1.49 10.95
N MET A 104 11.42 1.00 10.04
CA MET A 104 11.42 1.42 8.64
C MET A 104 10.13 0.98 7.92
N VAL A 105 9.69 -0.26 8.15
CA VAL A 105 8.43 -0.80 7.61
C VAL A 105 7.20 -0.14 8.26
N LEU A 106 7.23 0.05 9.57
CA LEU A 106 6.15 0.63 10.37
C LEU A 106 6.28 2.16 10.55
N SER A 107 6.90 2.83 9.58
CA SER A 107 7.22 4.26 9.63
C SER A 107 6.00 5.19 9.64
N GLN A 108 4.79 4.66 9.40
CA GLN A 108 3.53 5.40 9.39
C GLN A 108 2.55 4.92 10.46
N PRO A 109 2.76 5.18 11.76
CA PRO A 109 1.84 4.72 12.82
C PRO A 109 0.40 5.19 12.66
N ALA A 110 0.19 6.38 12.08
CA ALA A 110 -1.14 6.89 11.75
C ALA A 110 -1.92 6.00 10.76
N ALA A 111 -1.23 5.12 10.02
CA ALA A 111 -1.83 4.18 9.09
C ALA A 111 -2.54 3.03 9.81
N PHE A 112 -2.22 2.76 11.07
CA PHE A 112 -2.79 1.64 11.86
C PHE A 112 -4.15 2.00 12.48
N GLY A 113 -4.44 3.29 12.62
CA GLY A 113 -5.74 3.78 13.07
C GLY A 113 -6.85 3.63 12.03
N ARG A 114 -8.06 4.08 12.36
CA ARG A 114 -9.12 4.23 11.37
C ARG A 114 -8.79 5.39 10.44
N PRO A 115 -8.97 5.26 9.11
CA PRO A 115 -8.85 6.39 8.19
C PRO A 115 -9.79 7.52 8.56
N PRO A 116 -9.48 8.78 8.17
CA PRO A 116 -10.41 9.88 8.30
C PRO A 116 -11.76 9.53 7.66
N GLN A 117 -12.86 9.89 8.31
CA GLN A 117 -14.20 9.63 7.83
C GLN A 117 -14.83 10.89 7.23
N GLN A 118 -15.68 10.71 6.22
CA GLN A 118 -16.49 11.74 5.61
C GLN A 118 -17.94 11.27 5.48
N LYS A 119 -18.89 12.21 5.58
CA LYS A 119 -20.30 11.93 5.31
C LYS A 119 -20.53 11.74 3.81
N ARG A 120 -21.25 10.67 3.46
CA ARG A 120 -21.85 10.47 2.14
C ARG A 120 -23.35 10.43 2.27
N TYR A 121 -24.01 11.17 1.39
CA TYR A 121 -25.46 11.27 1.33
C TYR A 121 -25.98 10.39 0.21
N TYR A 122 -27.09 9.71 0.47
CA TYR A 122 -27.77 8.83 -0.45
C TYR A 122 -29.23 9.20 -0.54
N HIS A 123 -29.81 8.93 -1.71
CA HIS A 123 -31.25 9.04 -1.89
C HIS A 123 -31.99 8.14 -0.90
N LYS A 124 -32.98 8.73 -0.23
CA LYS A 124 -33.98 8.06 0.60
C LYS A 124 -35.33 8.54 0.11
N MET A 125 -36.26 7.62 -0.14
CA MET A 125 -37.62 8.02 -0.49
C MET A 125 -38.25 8.74 0.71
N PRO A 126 -38.76 9.96 0.53
CA PRO A 126 -39.47 10.66 1.61
C PRO A 126 -40.76 9.91 1.96
N GLU A 127 -41.09 9.86 3.24
CA GLU A 127 -42.37 9.31 3.71
C GLU A 127 -43.55 10.20 3.24
N ALA A 128 -44.71 9.59 3.01
CA ALA A 128 -45.90 10.29 2.53
C ALA A 128 -46.27 11.43 3.51
N GLY A 129 -46.24 12.68 3.05
CA GLY A 129 -46.53 13.87 3.86
C GLY A 129 -45.31 14.72 4.25
N ALA A 130 -44.09 14.34 3.83
CA ALA A 130 -42.89 15.15 4.08
C ALA A 130 -42.98 16.55 3.43
N ARG A 131 -42.73 17.62 4.21
CA ARG A 131 -42.69 19.00 3.71
C ARG A 131 -41.44 19.22 2.83
N LEU A 132 -41.64 19.13 1.52
CA LEU A 132 -40.60 19.30 0.50
C LEU A 132 -40.59 20.74 -0.01
N THR A 133 -39.54 21.48 0.31
CA THR A 133 -39.26 22.77 -0.34
C THR A 133 -38.60 22.52 -1.70
N VAL A 134 -38.61 23.53 -2.58
CA VAL A 134 -37.93 23.45 -3.89
C VAL A 134 -36.47 23.03 -3.75
N SER A 135 -35.76 23.57 -2.76
CA SER A 135 -34.36 23.22 -2.49
C SER A 135 -34.17 21.78 -2.02
N ARG A 136 -35.10 21.26 -1.20
CA ARG A 136 -35.07 19.85 -0.76
C ARG A 136 -35.36 18.90 -1.91
N GLN A 137 -36.33 19.24 -2.77
CA GLN A 137 -36.67 18.44 -3.94
C GLN A 137 -35.49 18.33 -4.90
N LYS A 138 -34.79 19.43 -5.20
CA LYS A 138 -33.58 19.42 -6.04
C LYS A 138 -32.52 18.44 -5.55
N ILE A 139 -32.28 18.39 -4.23
CA ILE A 139 -31.30 17.47 -3.63
C ILE A 139 -31.77 16.01 -3.80
N ILE A 140 -33.06 15.74 -3.58
CA ILE A 140 -33.63 14.40 -3.74
C ILE A 140 -33.51 13.94 -5.19
N ASP A 141 -33.91 14.78 -6.15
CA ASP A 141 -33.85 14.47 -7.59
C ASP A 141 -32.41 14.23 -8.04
N TYR A 142 -31.47 15.06 -7.58
CA TYR A 142 -30.06 14.88 -7.86
C TYR A 142 -29.52 13.56 -7.29
N LEU A 143 -29.80 13.24 -6.02
CA LEU A 143 -29.36 11.99 -5.40
C LEU A 143 -30.02 10.76 -6.06
N ALA A 144 -31.28 10.88 -6.50
CA ALA A 144 -31.97 9.83 -7.26
C ALA A 144 -31.26 9.58 -8.60
N ALA A 145 -30.89 10.64 -9.33
CA ALA A 145 -30.17 10.54 -10.60
C ALA A 145 -28.76 9.93 -10.47
N GLN A 146 -28.10 10.07 -9.32
CA GLN A 146 -26.80 9.42 -9.05
C GLN A 146 -26.92 7.93 -8.70
N THR A 147 -28.13 7.42 -8.49
CA THR A 147 -28.39 6.01 -8.18
C THR A 147 -28.59 5.23 -9.49
N ARG A 148 -27.50 4.73 -10.11
CA ARG A 148 -27.59 3.88 -11.32
C ARG A 148 -28.23 2.51 -11.03
N PRO A 149 -28.95 1.90 -12.00
CA PRO A 149 -29.40 0.51 -11.92
C PRO A 149 -28.20 -0.45 -11.87
N GLN A 150 -28.36 -1.52 -11.08
CA GLN A 150 -27.33 -2.49 -10.77
C GLN A 150 -27.06 -3.41 -11.97
N THR A 151 -25.81 -3.51 -12.41
CA THR A 151 -25.29 -4.73 -13.05
C THR A 151 -24.24 -5.31 -12.12
N PRO A 152 -24.32 -6.61 -11.77
CA PRO A 152 -23.24 -7.29 -11.07
C PRO A 152 -21.95 -7.16 -11.88
N ASP A 153 -20.82 -6.95 -11.20
CA ASP A 153 -19.53 -7.14 -11.85
C ASP A 153 -19.25 -8.64 -12.10
N ASN A 154 -18.16 -8.95 -12.81
CA ASN A 154 -17.75 -10.33 -13.11
C ASN A 154 -17.37 -11.15 -11.86
N GLN A 155 -17.48 -10.58 -10.66
CA GLN A 155 -17.22 -11.24 -9.37
C GLN A 155 -18.48 -11.33 -8.50
N GLY A 156 -19.66 -10.97 -9.04
CA GLY A 156 -20.94 -11.02 -8.31
C GLY A 156 -21.11 -9.91 -7.27
N ASN A 157 -20.22 -8.91 -7.24
CA ASN A 157 -20.39 -7.75 -6.38
C ASN A 157 -21.37 -6.75 -7.02
N ILE A 158 -22.37 -6.36 -6.25
CA ILE A 158 -23.25 -5.24 -6.57
C ILE A 158 -22.50 -3.97 -6.16
N PRO A 159 -22.19 -3.02 -7.07
CA PRO A 159 -21.61 -1.75 -6.66
C PRO A 159 -22.55 -1.06 -5.67
N SER A 160 -22.13 -0.95 -4.41
CA SER A 160 -22.83 -0.18 -3.39
C SER A 160 -23.04 1.24 -3.93
N LYS A 161 -24.28 1.74 -3.88
CA LYS A 161 -24.75 3.08 -4.30
C LYS A 161 -23.64 4.13 -4.28
N ILE A 162 -23.53 4.99 -5.31
CA ILE A 162 -22.58 6.10 -5.28
C ILE A 162 -23.10 7.15 -4.29
N GLY A 163 -22.64 7.09 -3.05
CA GLY A 163 -22.87 8.14 -2.07
C GLY A 163 -22.21 9.44 -2.54
N VAL A 164 -22.87 10.58 -2.36
CA VAL A 164 -22.36 11.88 -2.83
C VAL A 164 -21.88 12.72 -1.64
N THR A 165 -20.83 13.52 -1.83
CA THR A 165 -20.33 14.42 -0.78
C THR A 165 -21.21 15.65 -0.65
N ALA A 166 -21.21 16.27 0.53
CA ALA A 166 -21.92 17.54 0.74
C ALA A 166 -21.49 18.61 -0.27
N ALA A 167 -20.19 18.74 -0.52
CA ALA A 167 -19.64 19.72 -1.46
C ALA A 167 -20.12 19.51 -2.91
N ALA A 168 -20.26 18.25 -3.36
CA ALA A 168 -20.79 17.97 -4.68
C ALA A 168 -22.29 18.28 -4.78
N ILE A 169 -23.07 18.01 -3.72
CA ILE A 169 -24.50 18.33 -3.67
C ILE A 169 -24.73 19.84 -3.68
N THR A 170 -24.01 20.58 -2.83
CA THR A 170 -24.15 22.04 -2.74
C THR A 170 -23.77 22.71 -4.06
N ALA A 171 -22.68 22.26 -4.70
CA ALA A 171 -22.26 22.75 -6.01
C ALA A 171 -23.26 22.40 -7.13
N ALA A 172 -23.76 21.17 -7.19
CA ALA A 172 -24.67 20.74 -8.26
C ALA A 172 -26.08 21.30 -8.12
N CYS A 173 -26.59 21.44 -6.89
CA CYS A 173 -27.96 21.86 -6.64
C CYS A 173 -28.10 23.38 -6.38
N GLY A 174 -26.99 24.10 -6.16
CA GLY A 174 -27.01 25.51 -5.80
C GLY A 174 -27.66 25.77 -4.44
N VAL A 175 -27.45 24.86 -3.48
CA VAL A 175 -28.07 24.88 -2.13
C VAL A 175 -27.01 25.07 -1.05
N SER A 176 -27.38 25.69 0.06
CA SER A 176 -26.48 25.85 1.20
C SER A 176 -26.32 24.56 1.99
N GLN A 177 -25.20 24.43 2.70
CA GLN A 177 -24.94 23.31 3.63
C GLN A 177 -26.04 23.18 4.70
N ALA A 178 -26.64 24.30 5.13
CA ALA A 178 -27.71 24.31 6.12
C ALA A 178 -28.97 23.57 5.65
N VAL A 179 -29.31 23.63 4.35
CA VAL A 179 -30.43 22.87 3.79
C VAL A 179 -30.15 21.37 3.90
N LEU A 180 -28.91 20.95 3.59
CA LEU A 180 -28.51 19.54 3.65
C LEU A 180 -28.49 19.02 5.09
N ASN A 181 -27.98 19.80 6.04
CA ASN A 181 -28.03 19.45 7.47
C ASN A 181 -29.49 19.32 7.95
N GLY A 182 -30.36 20.28 7.58
CA GLY A 182 -31.79 20.19 7.93
C GLY A 182 -32.54 19.04 7.24
N MET A 183 -32.02 18.51 6.12
CA MET A 183 -32.54 17.28 5.52
C MET A 183 -32.02 16.02 6.22
N GLU A 184 -30.78 16.04 6.70
CA GLU A 184 -30.21 14.98 7.55
C GLU A 184 -31.01 14.87 8.86
N ASP A 185 -31.23 16.00 9.56
CA ASP A 185 -31.98 16.05 10.82
C ASP A 185 -33.45 15.61 10.64
N ALA A 186 -34.06 15.98 9.51
CA ALA A 186 -35.42 15.55 9.15
C ALA A 186 -35.49 14.11 8.61
N GLY A 187 -34.36 13.40 8.51
CA GLY A 187 -34.30 12.02 8.01
C GLY A 187 -34.73 11.87 6.55
N LEU A 188 -34.64 12.93 5.74
CA LEU A 188 -35.01 12.96 4.32
C LEU A 188 -33.91 12.42 3.39
N VAL A 189 -32.71 12.25 3.92
CA VAL A 189 -31.57 11.64 3.23
C VAL A 189 -30.95 10.58 4.13
N ARG A 190 -30.37 9.55 3.53
CA ARG A 190 -29.58 8.57 4.28
C ARG A 190 -28.13 9.03 4.29
N VAL A 191 -27.51 9.07 5.47
CA VAL A 191 -26.11 9.46 5.65
C VAL A 191 -25.31 8.26 6.14
N GLU A 192 -24.17 8.02 5.50
CA GLU A 192 -23.18 7.04 5.99
C GLU A 192 -21.82 7.72 6.15
N LEU A 193 -21.10 7.36 7.21
CA LEU A 193 -19.70 7.74 7.39
C LEU A 193 -18.81 6.72 6.67
N VAL A 194 -18.16 7.15 5.59
CA VAL A 194 -17.23 6.33 4.81
C VAL A 194 -15.82 6.89 4.92
N SER A 195 -14.82 6.13 4.49
CA SER A 195 -13.45 6.65 4.43
C SER A 195 -13.34 7.86 3.49
N ALA A 196 -12.63 8.89 3.95
CA ALA A 196 -12.21 10.01 3.11
C ALA A 196 -11.07 9.61 2.16
N ASP A 197 -10.28 8.60 2.54
CA ASP A 197 -9.19 8.08 1.73
C ASP A 197 -9.78 7.24 0.57
N GLN A 198 -9.60 7.72 -0.66
CA GLN A 198 -9.93 6.97 -1.88
C GLN A 198 -8.69 6.24 -2.41
N PRO A 199 -8.83 5.03 -2.95
CA PRO A 199 -7.71 4.34 -3.59
C PRO A 199 -7.16 5.19 -4.75
N PRO A 200 -5.89 5.00 -5.13
CA PRO A 200 -5.39 5.49 -6.40
C PRO A 200 -6.30 5.03 -7.55
N PRO A 201 -6.51 5.85 -8.59
CA PRO A 201 -7.16 5.42 -9.82
C PRO A 201 -6.47 4.19 -10.41
N ALA A 202 -7.24 3.27 -11.01
CA ALA A 202 -6.67 2.12 -11.70
C ALA A 202 -5.87 2.57 -12.94
N LEU A 203 -4.74 1.93 -13.18
CA LEU A 203 -3.91 2.18 -14.35
C LEU A 203 -4.60 1.66 -15.61
N ARG A 204 -4.37 2.32 -16.74
CA ARG A 204 -4.76 1.81 -18.06
C ARG A 204 -3.71 0.78 -18.50
N HIS A 205 -4.10 -0.48 -18.62
CA HIS A 205 -3.19 -1.59 -18.96
C HIS A 205 -3.77 -2.63 -19.95
N ASN A 206 -5.00 -2.42 -20.46
CA ASN A 206 -5.72 -3.36 -21.32
C ASN A 206 -6.43 -2.71 -22.54
N SER A 207 -6.09 -1.47 -22.87
CA SER A 207 -6.56 -0.88 -24.13
C SER A 207 -5.50 -1.16 -25.17
N GLY A 208 -5.77 -2.02 -26.14
CA GLY A 208 -4.93 -2.13 -27.34
C GLY A 208 -4.62 -0.71 -27.83
N HIS A 209 -3.37 -0.27 -27.66
CA HIS A 209 -2.92 1.09 -27.92
C HIS A 209 -3.60 2.18 -27.07
N GLY A 210 -3.37 2.17 -25.75
CA GLY A 210 -3.48 3.39 -24.94
C GLY A 210 -2.64 4.53 -25.56
N ALA A 211 -3.15 5.76 -25.49
CA ALA A 211 -2.62 6.98 -26.11
C ALA A 211 -1.07 7.06 -26.08
N ARG A 212 -0.44 6.91 -27.27
CA ARG A 212 1.01 6.74 -27.52
C ARG A 212 1.60 5.41 -27.06
N SER A 213 1.31 4.34 -27.80
CA SER A 213 2.25 3.22 -27.93
C SER A 213 3.54 3.73 -28.55
N VAL A 214 4.66 3.66 -27.83
CA VAL A 214 5.98 3.91 -28.40
C VAL A 214 6.37 2.68 -29.22
N THR A 215 6.72 2.89 -30.49
CA THR A 215 7.25 1.81 -31.33
C THR A 215 8.65 1.45 -30.87
N LEU A 216 8.82 0.28 -30.27
CA LEU A 216 10.12 -0.22 -29.83
C LEU A 216 10.96 -0.66 -31.04
N THR A 217 12.27 -0.48 -30.94
CA THR A 217 13.22 -1.09 -31.88
C THR A 217 13.24 -2.61 -31.71
N ALA A 218 13.84 -3.35 -32.65
CA ALA A 218 13.92 -4.81 -32.56
C ALA A 218 14.63 -5.29 -31.27
N ASP A 219 15.71 -4.63 -30.87
CA ASP A 219 16.46 -4.97 -29.65
C ASP A 219 15.65 -4.64 -28.38
N GLN A 220 15.01 -3.48 -28.34
CA GLN A 220 14.10 -3.10 -27.25
C GLN A 220 12.93 -4.08 -27.13
N GLN A 221 12.33 -4.47 -28.25
CA GLN A 221 11.22 -5.43 -28.28
C GLN A 221 11.65 -6.80 -27.74
N LYS A 222 12.86 -7.26 -28.09
CA LYS A 222 13.43 -8.50 -27.59
C LYS A 222 13.64 -8.44 -26.07
N ALA A 223 14.22 -7.35 -25.57
CA ALA A 223 14.41 -7.11 -24.13
C ALA A 223 13.07 -7.03 -23.39
N ALA A 224 12.12 -6.24 -23.88
CA ALA A 224 10.78 -6.11 -23.33
C ALA A 224 10.05 -7.47 -23.26
N SER A 225 10.13 -8.27 -24.33
CA SER A 225 9.54 -9.60 -24.39
C SER A 225 10.20 -10.58 -23.39
N HIS A 226 11.50 -10.41 -23.10
CA HIS A 226 12.15 -11.15 -22.03
C HIS A 226 11.58 -10.75 -20.67
N LEU A 227 11.56 -9.44 -20.35
CA LEU A 227 11.11 -8.95 -19.05
C LEU A 227 9.63 -9.28 -18.80
N ARG A 228 8.77 -9.11 -19.81
CA ARG A 228 7.35 -9.52 -19.75
C ARG A 228 7.16 -10.99 -19.43
N ARG A 229 7.97 -11.87 -20.02
CA ARG A 229 7.92 -13.31 -19.73
C ARG A 229 8.47 -13.66 -18.35
N ALA A 230 9.26 -12.80 -17.72
CA ALA A 230 9.74 -13.05 -16.36
C ALA A 230 8.66 -12.82 -15.30
N VAL A 231 7.70 -11.92 -15.57
CA VAL A 231 6.57 -11.64 -14.68
C VAL A 231 5.76 -12.92 -14.43
N GLY A 232 5.52 -13.22 -13.15
CA GLY A 232 4.78 -14.41 -12.72
C GLY A 232 5.55 -15.74 -12.76
N ASN A 233 6.82 -15.75 -13.18
CA ASN A 233 7.63 -16.97 -13.34
C ASN A 233 8.74 -17.11 -12.28
N GLY A 234 8.52 -16.58 -11.08
CA GLY A 234 9.46 -16.66 -9.97
C GLY A 234 10.57 -15.61 -10.02
N PHE A 235 11.59 -15.81 -9.18
CA PHE A 235 12.72 -14.89 -9.11
C PHE A 235 13.62 -14.94 -10.37
N ARG A 236 13.94 -13.75 -10.86
CA ARG A 236 14.90 -13.48 -11.94
C ARG A 236 15.56 -12.12 -11.66
N ALA A 237 16.88 -12.04 -11.65
CA ALA A 237 17.59 -10.77 -11.68
C ALA A 237 18.02 -10.48 -13.12
N CYS A 238 17.62 -9.34 -13.67
CA CYS A 238 17.89 -8.95 -15.05
C CYS A 238 18.57 -7.59 -15.08
N LEU A 239 19.77 -7.51 -15.66
CA LEU A 239 20.41 -6.24 -16.01
C LEU A 239 19.86 -5.76 -17.36
N LEU A 240 19.26 -4.56 -17.36
CA LEU A 240 18.87 -3.84 -18.57
C LEU A 240 19.91 -2.74 -18.84
N ASP A 241 20.93 -3.11 -19.61
CA ASP A 241 22.01 -2.23 -20.02
C ASP A 241 21.65 -1.47 -21.30
N GLY A 242 21.84 -0.15 -21.26
CA GLY A 242 21.67 0.70 -22.42
C GLY A 242 21.98 2.17 -22.12
N VAL A 243 22.71 2.82 -23.02
CA VAL A 243 23.11 4.24 -22.89
C VAL A 243 21.92 5.17 -22.61
N THR A 244 22.17 6.34 -22.03
CA THR A 244 21.12 7.35 -21.80
C THR A 244 20.38 7.68 -23.10
N GLY A 245 19.05 7.73 -23.03
CA GLY A 245 18.20 7.96 -24.22
C GLY A 245 17.91 6.71 -25.06
N SER A 246 18.52 5.55 -24.78
CA SER A 246 18.26 4.27 -25.47
C SER A 246 16.87 3.67 -25.23
N GLY A 247 16.00 4.31 -24.43
CA GLY A 247 14.63 3.86 -24.22
C GLY A 247 14.43 2.81 -23.12
N LYS A 248 15.39 2.62 -22.18
CA LYS A 248 15.26 1.67 -21.05
C LYS A 248 13.93 1.76 -20.31
N THR A 249 13.45 2.98 -20.07
CA THR A 249 12.15 3.23 -19.43
C THR A 249 10.98 2.61 -20.18
N GLU A 250 10.95 2.73 -21.51
CA GLU A 250 9.88 2.14 -22.32
C GLU A 250 9.96 0.61 -22.28
N VAL A 251 11.18 0.06 -22.29
CA VAL A 251 11.41 -1.39 -22.19
C VAL A 251 10.93 -1.96 -20.85
N TYR A 252 11.23 -1.32 -19.72
CA TYR A 252 10.72 -1.85 -18.44
C TYR A 252 9.24 -1.55 -18.22
N PHE A 253 8.67 -0.49 -18.82
CA PHE A 253 7.21 -0.22 -18.77
C PHE A 253 6.39 -1.34 -19.40
N GLU A 254 6.92 -2.05 -20.39
CA GLU A 254 6.30 -3.27 -20.91
C GLU A 254 6.15 -4.37 -19.84
N ALA A 255 7.15 -4.52 -18.96
CA ALA A 255 7.06 -5.45 -17.83
C ALA A 255 6.11 -4.95 -16.74
N VAL A 256 6.09 -3.63 -16.48
CA VAL A 256 5.11 -3.00 -15.57
C VAL A 256 3.69 -3.27 -16.04
N GLU A 257 3.40 -3.06 -17.32
CA GLU A 257 2.08 -3.32 -17.90
C GLU A 257 1.68 -4.79 -17.76
N ALA A 258 2.60 -5.73 -18.03
CA ALA A 258 2.34 -7.16 -17.84
C ALA A 258 2.04 -7.52 -16.38
N ALA A 259 2.78 -6.97 -15.41
CA ALA A 259 2.56 -7.20 -13.98
C ALA A 259 1.21 -6.62 -13.51
N VAL A 260 0.87 -5.40 -13.92
CA VAL A 260 -0.41 -4.77 -13.60
C VAL A 260 -1.57 -5.54 -14.24
N ALA A 261 -1.44 -5.99 -15.48
CA ALA A 261 -2.44 -6.81 -16.17
C ALA A 261 -2.65 -8.18 -15.51
N ALA A 262 -1.61 -8.73 -14.88
CA ALA A 262 -1.70 -9.93 -14.04
C ALA A 262 -2.30 -9.65 -12.64
N GLY A 263 -2.71 -8.40 -12.35
CA GLY A 263 -3.20 -8.01 -11.04
C GLY A 263 -2.11 -8.08 -9.99
N GLN A 264 -0.86 -7.73 -10.32
CA GLN A 264 0.23 -7.65 -9.36
C GLN A 264 0.61 -6.18 -9.10
N GLN A 265 1.25 -5.94 -7.96
CA GLN A 265 1.81 -4.63 -7.62
C GLN A 265 3.25 -4.54 -8.10
N VAL A 266 3.67 -3.33 -8.49
CA VAL A 266 5.03 -3.04 -8.93
C VAL A 266 5.68 -2.00 -8.04
N LEU A 267 6.95 -2.23 -7.69
CA LEU A 267 7.83 -1.25 -7.09
C LEU A 267 8.82 -0.74 -8.13
N ILE A 268 8.90 0.58 -8.31
CA ILE A 268 9.94 1.24 -9.09
C ILE A 268 10.77 2.11 -8.14
N LEU A 269 12.03 1.75 -7.97
CA LEU A 269 13.01 2.53 -7.25
C LEU A 269 13.73 3.45 -8.22
N LEU A 270 13.68 4.75 -7.94
CA LEU A 270 14.45 5.78 -8.62
C LEU A 270 15.39 6.43 -7.59
N PRO A 271 16.53 6.99 -8.01
CA PRO A 271 17.27 7.95 -7.19
C PRO A 271 16.33 9.08 -6.75
N GLU A 272 16.41 9.55 -5.51
CA GLU A 272 15.42 10.48 -4.92
C GLU A 272 15.19 11.76 -5.76
N ILE A 273 16.26 12.23 -6.43
CA ILE A 273 16.23 13.39 -7.35
C ILE A 273 15.76 13.06 -8.78
N ALA A 274 15.64 11.78 -9.14
CA ALA A 274 15.37 11.33 -10.50
C ALA A 274 13.87 11.20 -10.84
N LEU A 275 12.97 11.38 -9.86
CA LEU A 275 11.54 11.52 -10.15
C LEU A 275 11.25 12.90 -10.76
N SER A 276 11.77 13.11 -11.96
CA SER A 276 11.62 14.33 -12.73
C SER A 276 10.17 14.50 -13.22
N ALA A 277 9.79 15.74 -13.52
CA ALA A 277 8.51 16.01 -14.16
C ALA A 277 8.37 15.26 -15.50
N ALA A 278 9.49 15.05 -16.21
CA ALA A 278 9.53 14.28 -17.45
C ALA A 278 9.20 12.80 -17.23
N TRP A 279 9.74 12.17 -16.19
CA TRP A 279 9.43 10.79 -15.84
C TRP A 279 7.94 10.64 -15.47
N ARG A 280 7.40 11.53 -14.64
CA ARG A 280 5.96 11.55 -14.28
C ARG A 280 5.05 11.74 -15.49
N ALA A 281 5.41 12.64 -16.39
CA ALA A 281 4.66 12.88 -17.62
C ALA A 281 4.65 11.65 -18.53
N ARG A 282 5.80 10.97 -18.66
CA ARG A 282 5.93 9.72 -19.43
C ARG A 282 5.09 8.59 -18.82
N PHE A 283 5.17 8.39 -17.51
CA PHE A 283 4.35 7.41 -16.81
C PHE A 283 2.85 7.69 -16.99
N THR A 284 2.44 8.95 -16.78
CA THR A 284 1.04 9.36 -16.93
C THR A 284 0.54 9.20 -18.36
N ALA A 285 1.38 9.48 -19.35
CA ALA A 285 1.05 9.26 -20.76
C ALA A 285 0.83 7.76 -21.04
N ARG A 286 1.71 6.88 -20.52
CA ARG A 286 1.63 5.43 -20.75
C ARG A 286 0.45 4.77 -20.03
N PHE A 287 0.21 5.12 -18.76
CA PHE A 287 -0.76 4.43 -17.90
C PHE A 287 -2.03 5.25 -17.61
N GLY A 288 -2.13 6.47 -18.14
CA GLY A 288 -3.31 7.34 -18.06
C GLY A 288 -3.53 8.05 -16.71
N VAL A 289 -2.76 7.71 -15.68
CA VAL A 289 -2.85 8.27 -14.32
C VAL A 289 -1.45 8.42 -13.74
N PRO A 290 -1.22 9.37 -12.81
CA PRO A 290 0.08 9.51 -12.15
C PRO A 290 0.38 8.29 -11.26
N PRO A 291 1.68 8.00 -11.01
CA PRO A 291 2.08 6.92 -10.12
C PRO A 291 1.73 7.22 -8.65
N VAL A 292 1.73 6.21 -7.80
CA VAL A 292 1.74 6.43 -6.34
C VAL A 292 3.17 6.71 -5.91
N GLU A 293 3.42 7.91 -5.39
CA GLU A 293 4.78 8.35 -5.04
C GLU A 293 5.12 8.06 -3.56
N TRP A 294 6.37 7.69 -3.31
CA TRP A 294 6.93 7.46 -1.97
C TRP A 294 8.35 8.01 -1.83
N HIS A 295 8.47 9.22 -1.27
CA HIS A 295 9.76 9.87 -0.95
C HIS A 295 9.60 10.85 0.21
N SER A 296 10.68 11.52 0.61
CA SER A 296 10.74 12.45 1.75
C SER A 296 9.67 13.56 1.67
N ASP A 297 9.52 14.21 0.52
CA ASP A 297 8.58 15.36 0.32
C ASP A 297 7.09 14.99 0.31
N ILE A 298 6.75 13.70 0.24
CA ILE A 298 5.33 13.29 0.31
C ILE A 298 4.78 13.58 1.69
N SER A 299 3.64 14.30 1.73
CA SER A 299 2.99 14.70 2.97
C SER A 299 2.67 13.51 3.88
N PRO A 300 2.69 13.66 5.21
CA PRO A 300 2.37 12.58 6.14
C PRO A 300 1.00 11.94 5.90
N ALA A 301 -0.01 12.75 5.54
CA ALA A 301 -1.34 12.25 5.21
C ALA A 301 -1.33 11.36 3.95
N GLN A 302 -0.57 11.74 2.93
CA GLN A 302 -0.42 10.95 1.72
C GLN A 302 0.43 9.69 1.96
N LYS A 303 1.53 9.76 2.74
CA LYS A 303 2.30 8.56 3.14
C LYS A 303 1.45 7.56 3.89
N ARG A 304 0.69 8.01 4.90
CA ARG A 304 -0.28 7.18 5.64
C ARG A 304 -1.24 6.46 4.68
N LYS A 305 -1.85 7.22 3.77
CA LYS A 305 -2.82 6.72 2.79
C LYS A 305 -2.18 5.71 1.83
N SER A 306 -1.06 6.06 1.21
CA SER A 306 -0.31 5.19 0.29
C SER A 306 0.11 3.90 0.97
N TRP A 307 0.68 3.95 2.18
CA TRP A 307 1.10 2.77 2.94
C TRP A 307 -0.06 1.77 3.13
N ARG A 308 -1.26 2.27 3.51
CA ARG A 308 -2.45 1.41 3.65
C ARG A 308 -2.86 0.80 2.32
N PHE A 309 -2.88 1.57 1.24
CA PHE A 309 -3.27 1.04 -0.07
C PHE A 309 -2.26 0.07 -0.65
N VAL A 310 -0.99 0.19 -0.31
CA VAL A 310 0.03 -0.81 -0.67
C VAL A 310 -0.23 -2.13 0.06
N LEU A 311 -0.46 -2.09 1.38
CA LEU A 311 -0.81 -3.27 2.19
C LEU A 311 -2.13 -3.92 1.78
N GLN A 312 -3.08 -3.15 1.28
CA GLN A 312 -4.38 -3.64 0.83
C GLN A 312 -4.38 -4.05 -0.65
N GLY A 313 -3.26 -3.94 -1.36
CA GLY A 313 -3.16 -4.28 -2.78
C GLY A 313 -3.84 -3.29 -3.73
N ARG A 314 -4.26 -2.12 -3.23
CA ARG A 314 -5.01 -1.10 -3.98
C ARG A 314 -4.13 -0.05 -4.67
N ALA A 315 -2.83 -0.04 -4.37
CA ALA A 315 -1.84 0.74 -5.11
C ALA A 315 -1.08 -0.17 -6.08
N GLU A 316 -1.39 -0.08 -7.37
CA GLU A 316 -0.87 -0.98 -8.41
C GLU A 316 0.61 -0.73 -8.71
N VAL A 317 1.02 0.52 -8.87
CA VAL A 317 2.43 0.89 -9.09
C VAL A 317 2.83 1.96 -8.09
N VAL A 318 3.91 1.68 -7.36
CA VAL A 318 4.55 2.63 -6.46
C VAL A 318 5.91 3.00 -7.02
N VAL A 319 6.18 4.29 -7.05
CA VAL A 319 7.46 4.86 -7.47
C VAL A 319 8.05 5.60 -6.29
N GLY A 320 9.30 5.33 -5.94
CA GLY A 320 9.88 5.97 -4.78
C GLY A 320 11.39 5.88 -4.68
N ALA A 321 11.92 6.57 -3.68
CA ALA A 321 13.32 6.45 -3.29
C ALA A 321 13.57 5.13 -2.55
N ARG A 322 14.81 4.90 -2.10
CA ARG A 322 15.25 3.69 -1.37
C ARG A 322 14.30 3.18 -0.28
N SER A 323 13.65 4.07 0.48
CA SER A 323 12.75 3.68 1.57
C SER A 323 11.47 2.99 1.10
N ALA A 324 11.08 3.14 -0.18
CA ALA A 324 9.93 2.45 -0.76
C ALA A 324 10.10 0.93 -0.80
N LEU A 325 11.34 0.43 -0.72
CA LEU A 325 11.65 -0.99 -0.63
C LEU A 325 11.02 -1.68 0.59
N PHE A 326 10.78 -0.93 1.67
CA PHE A 326 10.22 -1.42 2.93
C PHE A 326 8.69 -1.33 2.99
N LEU A 327 8.04 -0.95 1.88
CA LEU A 327 6.59 -0.91 1.81
C LEU A 327 5.97 -2.32 1.78
N PRO A 328 4.80 -2.51 2.43
CA PRO A 328 4.23 -3.83 2.61
C PRO A 328 3.34 -4.26 1.45
N PHE A 329 3.92 -4.50 0.28
CA PHE A 329 3.18 -4.94 -0.91
C PHE A 329 2.48 -6.28 -0.67
N SER A 330 1.15 -6.30 -0.71
CA SER A 330 0.36 -7.52 -0.55
C SER A 330 0.53 -8.54 -1.69
N ARG A 331 0.79 -8.05 -2.91
CA ARG A 331 0.86 -8.85 -4.14
C ARG A 331 1.98 -8.35 -5.05
N LEU A 332 3.18 -8.13 -4.49
CA LEU A 332 4.36 -7.70 -5.28
C LEU A 332 4.59 -8.68 -6.43
N GLY A 333 4.80 -8.17 -7.64
CA GLY A 333 5.03 -8.98 -8.84
C GLY A 333 6.23 -8.56 -9.68
N LEU A 334 6.79 -7.38 -9.42
CA LEU A 334 7.94 -6.85 -10.13
C LEU A 334 8.63 -5.76 -9.30
N ILE A 335 9.95 -5.78 -9.28
CA ILE A 335 10.78 -4.70 -8.75
C ILE A 335 11.64 -4.15 -9.89
N ILE A 336 11.68 -2.83 -10.03
CA ILE A 336 12.58 -2.13 -10.96
C ILE A 336 13.47 -1.23 -10.12
N VAL A 337 14.77 -1.25 -10.38
CA VAL A 337 15.76 -0.30 -9.85
C VAL A 337 16.34 0.43 -11.04
N ASP A 338 15.90 1.67 -11.26
CA ASP A 338 16.41 2.51 -12.35
C ASP A 338 17.65 3.28 -11.89
N GLU A 339 18.56 3.52 -12.82
CA GLU A 339 19.91 4.04 -12.55
C GLU A 339 20.58 3.30 -11.37
N GLU A 340 20.59 1.97 -11.44
CA GLU A 340 20.98 1.07 -10.33
C GLU A 340 22.38 1.33 -9.74
N HIS A 341 23.26 1.96 -10.52
CA HIS A 341 24.62 2.34 -10.13
C HIS A 341 24.68 3.53 -9.16
N GLU A 342 23.59 4.27 -9.00
CA GLU A 342 23.56 5.51 -8.23
C GLU A 342 23.84 5.31 -6.73
N HIS A 343 24.76 6.10 -6.19
CA HIS A 343 25.13 6.07 -4.77
C HIS A 343 23.96 6.41 -3.84
N ALA A 344 22.94 7.12 -4.33
CA ALA A 344 21.73 7.46 -3.58
C ALA A 344 21.01 6.23 -3.00
N PHE A 345 21.22 5.04 -3.58
CA PHE A 345 20.68 3.79 -3.05
C PHE A 345 21.36 3.28 -1.78
N LYS A 346 22.52 3.83 -1.38
CA LYS A 346 23.18 3.48 -0.11
C LYS A 346 22.64 4.33 1.04
N GLN A 347 21.99 3.69 2.01
CA GLN A 347 21.66 4.28 3.31
C GLN A 347 22.89 4.24 4.21
N GLU A 348 23.23 5.39 4.81
CA GLU A 348 24.39 5.55 5.69
C GLU A 348 24.01 5.88 7.15
N ASP A 349 22.73 6.13 7.42
CA ASP A 349 22.23 6.42 8.77
C ASP A 349 21.37 5.28 9.34
N GLN A 350 21.50 5.01 10.63
CA GLN A 350 20.84 3.94 11.39
C GLN A 350 21.13 2.52 10.86
N ALA A 351 20.28 2.01 9.98
CA ALA A 351 20.48 0.71 9.33
C ALA A 351 21.20 0.95 8.01
N ILE A 352 22.48 0.55 7.94
CA ILE A 352 23.30 0.76 6.74
C ILE A 352 23.01 -0.34 5.73
N TYR A 353 22.25 -0.04 4.68
CA TYR A 353 21.91 -0.99 3.61
C TYR A 353 22.09 -0.38 2.23
N GLN A 354 22.26 -1.24 1.23
CA GLN A 354 22.29 -0.86 -0.19
C GLN A 354 20.95 -1.31 -0.81
N ALA A 355 20.15 -0.38 -1.33
CA ALA A 355 18.78 -0.66 -1.78
C ALA A 355 18.68 -1.55 -3.04
N ARG A 356 19.62 -1.49 -3.99
CA ARG A 356 19.75 -2.43 -5.12
C ARG A 356 19.96 -3.85 -4.61
N ASP A 357 20.91 -4.07 -3.71
CA ASP A 357 21.20 -5.40 -3.17
C ASP A 357 20.00 -5.95 -2.40
N MET A 358 19.39 -5.11 -1.56
CA MET A 358 18.20 -5.47 -0.81
C MET A 358 16.98 -5.65 -1.72
N ALA A 359 16.90 -5.00 -2.89
CA ALA A 359 15.87 -5.25 -3.89
C ALA A 359 16.01 -6.64 -4.54
N VAL A 360 17.25 -7.08 -4.81
CA VAL A 360 17.52 -8.45 -5.29
C VAL A 360 17.12 -9.47 -4.23
N LEU A 361 17.51 -9.26 -2.96
CA LEU A 361 17.08 -10.10 -1.84
C LEU A 361 15.55 -10.12 -1.71
N ARG A 362 14.89 -8.96 -1.80
CA ARG A 362 13.43 -8.86 -1.77
C ARG A 362 12.81 -9.65 -2.91
N GLY A 363 13.29 -9.48 -4.13
CA GLY A 363 12.84 -10.26 -5.29
C GLY A 363 12.95 -11.76 -5.09
N GLN A 364 14.06 -12.22 -4.49
CA GLN A 364 14.26 -13.62 -4.15
C GLN A 364 13.24 -14.12 -3.11
N LEU A 365 12.98 -13.34 -2.05
CA LEU A 365 12.04 -13.73 -1.00
C LEU A 365 10.58 -13.70 -1.46
N ASP A 366 10.18 -12.73 -2.28
CA ASP A 366 8.83 -12.64 -2.85
C ASP A 366 8.64 -13.49 -4.11
N GLN A 367 9.71 -14.12 -4.62
CA GLN A 367 9.70 -14.89 -5.88
C GLN A 367 9.23 -14.05 -7.08
N VAL A 368 9.80 -12.84 -7.23
CA VAL A 368 9.46 -11.91 -8.32
C VAL A 368 10.69 -11.48 -9.13
N PRO A 369 10.52 -11.12 -10.41
CA PRO A 369 11.60 -10.53 -11.18
C PRO A 369 12.06 -9.17 -10.61
N VAL A 370 13.36 -8.93 -10.74
CA VAL A 370 14.04 -7.68 -10.42
C VAL A 370 14.77 -7.20 -11.67
N VAL A 371 14.47 -5.98 -12.10
CA VAL A 371 15.14 -5.33 -13.24
C VAL A 371 16.05 -4.25 -12.71
N LEU A 372 17.36 -4.41 -12.91
CA LEU A 372 18.36 -3.40 -12.65
C LEU A 372 18.61 -2.67 -13.97
N ALA A 373 18.15 -1.43 -14.10
CA ALA A 373 18.32 -0.64 -15.32
C ALA A 373 19.44 0.39 -15.14
N SER A 374 20.34 0.48 -16.11
CA SER A 374 21.52 1.33 -16.00
C SER A 374 22.05 1.75 -17.37
N ALA A 375 22.54 2.98 -17.50
CA ALA A 375 23.41 3.35 -18.63
C ALA A 375 24.89 3.05 -18.35
N THR A 376 25.25 2.95 -17.08
CA THR A 376 26.61 2.68 -16.60
C THR A 376 26.50 1.65 -15.48
N PRO A 377 26.31 0.36 -15.81
CA PRO A 377 26.16 -0.68 -14.81
C PRO A 377 27.29 -0.66 -13.78
N SER A 378 26.94 -0.87 -12.53
CA SER A 378 27.89 -1.06 -11.44
C SER A 378 28.69 -2.35 -11.66
N LEU A 379 29.92 -2.40 -11.16
CA LEU A 379 30.78 -3.58 -11.30
C LEU A 379 30.15 -4.81 -10.66
N GLU A 380 29.46 -4.66 -9.52
CA GLU A 380 28.81 -5.77 -8.84
C GLU A 380 27.60 -6.32 -9.61
N SER A 381 26.98 -5.51 -10.47
CA SER A 381 25.87 -5.94 -11.34
C SER A 381 26.37 -6.55 -12.66
N TRP A 382 27.60 -6.26 -13.08
CA TRP A 382 28.17 -6.69 -14.35
C TRP A 382 28.83 -8.08 -14.30
N VAL A 383 29.48 -8.40 -13.18
CA VAL A 383 30.18 -9.67 -12.92
C VAL A 383 29.20 -10.69 -12.37
#